data_AF-A0A662HIB2-F1
#
_entry.id   AF-A0A662HIB2-F1
#
_cell.length_a   1.000
_cell.length_b   1.000
_cell.length_c   1.000
_cell.angle_alpha   90.00
_cell.angle_beta   90.00
_cell.angle_gamma   90.00
#
_symmetry.space_group_name_H-M   'P 1'
#
loop_
_entity.id
_entity.type
_entity.pdbx_description
1 polymer ?
#
loop_
_entity_poly.entity_id
_entity_poly.type
_entity_poly.pdbx_seq_one_letter_code
_entity_poly.pdbx_strand_id
1 'polypeptide(L)'
;TISVASCIVLVFLGNMLIQREPSLPFTKTFEIADKLNTQKEIRVDLELKVLKVSSQLRFELENATLKFNITRIILYWEAPSPKLDKYTGELWSIWGTGSECGVSSWIIVEDDGLRLKIYYVNTTLSTVHKISLIEEDRIKLCFVASECRIILDDIEVYRFSGYREIHIVELLIKE
;
A
#
# COMPACT_ATOMS: atom_id res chain seq x y z
N THR A 1 25.18 -19.90 65.59
CA THR A 1 24.62 -19.94 64.23
C THR A 1 23.26 -19.26 64.26
N ILE A 2 23.13 -18.15 63.55
CA ILE A 2 21.93 -17.60 62.86
C ILE A 2 22.46 -16.30 62.25
N SER A 3 22.74 -16.32 60.95
CA SER A 3 23.07 -15.13 60.17
C SER A 3 21.75 -14.66 59.58
N VAL A 4 21.22 -13.54 60.09
CA VAL A 4 20.04 -12.90 59.51
C VAL A 4 20.52 -12.07 58.33
N ALA A 5 20.60 -12.71 57.17
CA ALA A 5 20.83 -12.01 55.91
C ALA A 5 19.57 -11.20 55.59
N SER A 6 19.64 -9.90 55.82
CA SER A 6 18.64 -8.93 55.37
C SER A 6 18.66 -8.88 53.84
N CYS A 7 17.71 -9.58 53.21
CA CYS A 7 17.42 -9.37 51.79
C CYS A 7 16.63 -8.06 51.67
N ILE A 8 17.33 -6.95 51.48
CA ILE A 8 16.74 -5.80 50.81
C ILE A 8 16.50 -6.28 49.37
N VAL A 9 15.28 -6.75 49.11
CA VAL A 9 14.78 -6.92 47.75
C VAL A 9 14.72 -5.51 47.19
N LEU A 10 15.78 -5.12 46.50
CA LEU A 10 15.81 -3.97 45.62
C LEU A 10 14.70 -4.17 44.60
N VAL A 11 13.57 -3.52 44.90
CA VAL A 11 12.49 -3.26 43.98
C VAL A 11 13.07 -2.39 42.86
N PHE A 12 13.76 -3.03 41.92
CA PHE A 12 14.06 -2.51 40.58
C PHE A 12 12.76 -2.51 39.74
N LEU A 13 11.66 -2.01 40.32
CA LEU A 13 10.43 -1.61 39.60
C LEU A 13 10.50 -0.10 39.26
N GLY A 14 11.71 0.43 39.07
CA GLY A 14 11.94 1.82 38.71
C GLY A 14 12.44 1.89 37.27
N ASN A 15 11.52 2.08 36.33
CA ASN A 15 11.78 2.52 34.96
C ASN A 15 12.67 1.60 34.11
N MET A 16 12.14 0.46 33.66
CA MET A 16 12.31 0.23 32.22
C MET A 16 11.59 1.38 31.55
N LEU A 17 12.35 2.40 31.14
CA LEU A 17 11.97 3.29 30.06
C LEU A 17 11.58 2.36 28.92
N ILE A 18 10.28 2.05 28.80
CA ILE A 18 9.71 1.61 27.55
C ILE A 18 10.12 2.72 26.61
N GLN A 19 11.17 2.50 25.83
CA GLN A 19 11.45 3.33 24.69
C GLN A 19 10.19 3.21 23.86
N ARG A 20 9.31 4.21 24.00
CA ARG A 20 8.15 4.33 23.15
C ARG A 20 8.78 4.53 21.79
N GLU A 21 8.81 3.48 20.99
CA GLU A 21 9.22 3.60 19.60
C GLU A 21 8.45 4.78 19.03
N PRO A 22 9.14 5.72 18.37
CA PRO A 22 8.47 6.89 17.82
C PRO A 22 7.30 6.41 16.96
N SER A 23 6.06 6.71 17.37
CA SER A 23 4.87 6.30 16.63
C SER A 23 4.24 7.50 15.96
N LEU A 24 3.99 7.38 14.66
CA LEU A 24 3.28 8.40 13.92
C LEU A 24 1.77 8.31 14.27
N PRO A 25 1.07 9.44 14.48
CA PRO A 25 -0.37 9.40 14.67
C PRO A 25 -1.09 9.02 13.37
N PHE A 26 -2.31 8.48 13.45
CA PHE A 26 -3.15 8.17 12.29
C PHE A 26 -3.28 9.34 11.30
N THR A 27 -3.31 10.58 11.79
CA THR A 27 -3.41 11.79 10.96
C THR A 27 -2.26 11.94 9.97
N LYS A 28 -1.11 11.26 10.17
CA LYS A 28 0.00 11.26 9.21
C LYS A 28 -0.29 10.44 7.95
N THR A 29 -1.25 9.51 7.98
CA THR A 29 -1.65 8.74 6.78
C THR A 29 -2.12 9.65 5.65
N PHE A 30 -2.83 10.73 5.96
CA PHE A 30 -3.31 11.71 4.98
C PHE A 30 -2.14 12.43 4.28
N GLU A 31 -1.14 12.89 5.03
CA GLU A 31 0.04 13.55 4.48
C GLU A 31 0.86 12.58 3.60
N ILE A 32 1.02 11.33 4.05
CA ILE A 32 1.74 10.30 3.31
C ILE A 32 1.03 9.95 2.00
N ALA A 33 -0.29 9.73 2.04
CA ALA A 33 -1.09 9.44 0.86
C ALA A 33 -1.04 10.59 -0.16
N ASP A 34 -1.23 11.82 0.31
CA ASP A 34 -1.17 13.02 -0.55
C ASP A 34 0.19 13.15 -1.25
N LYS A 35 1.30 13.05 -0.52
CA LYS A 35 2.65 13.10 -1.10
C LYS A 35 2.92 11.96 -2.08
N LEU A 36 2.50 10.74 -1.77
CA LEU A 36 2.69 9.60 -2.67
C LEU A 36 1.87 9.72 -3.97
N ASN A 37 0.66 10.26 -3.92
CA ASN A 37 -0.15 10.47 -5.11
C ASN A 37 0.32 11.68 -5.95
N THR A 38 0.79 12.75 -5.31
CA THR A 38 1.17 13.99 -6.00
C THR A 38 2.64 14.05 -6.42
N GLN A 39 3.56 13.66 -5.54
CA GLN A 39 5.01 13.78 -5.73
C GLN A 39 5.64 12.45 -6.14
N LYS A 40 4.94 11.32 -5.95
CA LYS A 40 5.45 9.95 -6.16
C LYS A 40 6.70 9.62 -5.33
N GLU A 41 7.05 10.47 -4.37
CA GLU A 41 8.20 10.33 -3.48
C GLU A 41 7.89 10.88 -2.10
N ILE A 42 8.36 10.19 -1.06
CA ILE A 42 8.33 10.68 0.32
C ILE A 42 9.46 10.06 1.14
N ARG A 43 10.00 10.85 2.07
CA ARG A 43 10.83 10.37 3.18
C ARG A 43 10.07 10.53 4.48
N VAL A 44 10.11 9.50 5.30
CA VAL A 44 9.47 9.47 6.62
C VAL A 44 10.52 9.23 7.70
N ASP A 45 10.31 9.85 8.86
CA ASP A 45 11.25 9.77 9.99
C ASP A 45 11.17 8.43 10.76
N LEU A 46 10.16 7.61 10.44
CA LEU A 46 9.92 6.29 11.01
C LEU A 46 10.05 5.22 9.92
N GLU A 47 10.56 4.05 10.28
CA GLU A 47 10.55 2.87 9.42
C GLU A 47 9.11 2.35 9.27
N LEU A 48 8.57 2.32 8.05
CA LEU A 48 7.25 1.76 7.80
C LEU A 48 7.37 0.27 7.49
N LYS A 49 6.50 -0.55 8.07
CA LYS A 49 6.36 -1.95 7.71
C LYS A 49 5.66 -2.07 6.36
N VAL A 50 6.07 -3.04 5.56
CA VAL A 50 5.48 -3.34 4.25
C VAL A 50 4.73 -4.67 4.32
N LEU A 51 3.42 -4.62 4.11
CA LEU A 51 2.58 -5.80 3.95
C LEU A 51 2.21 -5.97 2.47
N LYS A 52 2.38 -7.19 1.96
CA LYS A 52 2.05 -7.57 0.59
C LYS A 52 0.77 -8.39 0.60
N VAL A 53 -0.28 -7.87 -0.03
CA VAL A 53 -1.57 -8.53 -0.14
C VAL A 53 -1.74 -9.01 -1.57
N SER A 54 -1.97 -10.32 -1.75
CA SER A 54 -2.28 -10.86 -3.07
C SER A 54 -3.65 -10.36 -3.51
N SER A 55 -3.72 -9.81 -4.72
CA SER A 55 -4.93 -9.27 -5.31
C SER A 55 -5.11 -9.73 -6.74
N GLN A 56 -6.34 -9.71 -7.23
CA GLN A 56 -6.68 -10.13 -8.58
C GLN A 56 -7.28 -8.96 -9.36
N LEU A 57 -6.57 -8.56 -10.41
CA LEU A 57 -7.07 -7.65 -11.43
C LEU A 57 -7.82 -8.46 -12.49
N ARG A 58 -9.09 -8.16 -12.68
CA ARG A 58 -9.97 -8.81 -13.66
C ARG A 58 -10.37 -7.82 -14.74
N PHE A 59 -10.32 -8.28 -15.98
CA PHE A 59 -10.83 -7.58 -17.14
C PHE A 59 -12.04 -8.34 -17.64
N GLU A 60 -13.23 -7.82 -17.37
CA GLU A 60 -14.48 -8.36 -17.88
C GLU A 60 -14.72 -7.79 -19.27
N LEU A 61 -14.58 -8.65 -20.27
CA LEU A 61 -14.81 -8.39 -21.70
C LEU A 61 -16.16 -8.98 -22.08
N GLU A 62 -16.68 -8.64 -23.26
CA GLU A 62 -17.99 -9.13 -23.74
C GLU A 62 -18.12 -10.68 -23.66
N ASN A 63 -17.07 -11.40 -24.08
CA ASN A 63 -17.10 -12.87 -24.21
C ASN A 63 -16.04 -13.58 -23.37
N ALA A 64 -15.31 -12.87 -22.51
CA ALA A 64 -14.19 -13.43 -21.77
C ALA A 64 -13.91 -12.66 -20.48
N THR A 65 -13.21 -13.31 -19.56
CA THR A 65 -12.62 -12.64 -18.39
C THR A 65 -11.14 -12.95 -18.36
N LEU A 66 -10.30 -11.92 -18.49
CA LEU A 66 -8.86 -12.06 -18.26
C LEU A 66 -8.58 -11.79 -16.79
N LYS A 67 -7.71 -12.59 -16.19
CA LYS A 67 -7.30 -12.47 -14.79
C LYS A 67 -5.80 -12.27 -14.73
N PHE A 68 -5.37 -11.27 -13.99
CA PHE A 68 -3.98 -10.94 -13.78
C PHE A 68 -3.74 -10.79 -12.27
N ASN A 69 -2.82 -11.59 -11.72
CA ASN A 69 -2.50 -11.52 -10.31
C ASN A 69 -1.53 -10.36 -10.08
N ILE A 70 -1.89 -9.47 -9.15
CA ILE A 70 -1.04 -8.35 -8.73
C ILE A 70 -0.85 -8.41 -7.22
N THR A 71 0.03 -7.55 -6.72
CA THR A 71 0.20 -7.35 -5.28
C THR A 71 -0.29 -5.95 -4.93
N ARG A 72 -1.10 -5.83 -3.87
CA ARG A 72 -1.34 -4.55 -3.19
C ARG A 72 -0.33 -4.41 -2.08
N ILE A 73 0.30 -3.24 -2.01
CA ILE A 73 1.30 -2.89 -1.01
C ILE A 73 0.63 -2.03 0.06
N ILE A 74 0.76 -2.43 1.32
CA ILE A 74 0.31 -1.64 2.46
C ILE A 74 1.56 -1.19 3.22
N LEU A 75 1.74 0.12 3.34
CA LEU A 75 2.79 0.73 4.15
C LEU A 75 2.16 1.13 5.48
N TYR A 76 2.58 0.53 6.59
CA TYR A 76 1.88 0.67 7.86
C TYR A 76 2.79 0.77 9.08
N TRP A 77 2.20 1.24 10.17
CA TRP A 77 2.79 1.30 11.51
C TRP A 77 1.69 1.15 12.57
N GLU A 78 2.11 0.96 13.82
CA GLU A 78 1.21 0.75 14.95
C GLU A 78 0.68 2.09 15.49
N ALA A 79 -0.63 2.30 15.38
CA ALA A 79 -1.34 3.42 15.98
C ALA A 79 -2.87 3.16 15.94
N PRO A 80 -3.64 3.66 16.93
CA PRO A 80 -5.10 3.57 16.91
C PRO A 80 -5.68 4.21 15.63
N SER A 81 -6.60 3.49 14.98
CA SER A 81 -7.14 3.90 13.68
C SER A 81 -8.58 3.44 13.48
N PRO A 82 -9.37 4.14 12.65
CA PRO A 82 -10.61 3.57 12.13
C PRO A 82 -10.31 2.41 11.18
N LYS A 83 -11.26 1.46 11.07
CA LYS A 83 -11.21 0.40 10.06
C LYS A 83 -11.53 0.98 8.69
N LEU A 84 -10.54 1.07 7.82
CA LEU A 84 -10.65 1.66 6.48
C LEU A 84 -9.75 0.88 5.51
N ASP A 85 -10.30 0.44 4.39
CA ASP A 85 -9.56 0.05 3.19
C ASP A 85 -10.51 0.20 2.01
N LYS A 86 -10.47 1.36 1.35
CA LYS A 86 -11.41 1.67 0.26
C LYS A 86 -10.69 2.38 -0.86
N TYR A 87 -10.98 1.96 -2.08
CA TYR A 87 -10.51 2.65 -3.28
C TYR A 87 -11.09 4.07 -3.36
N THR A 88 -10.23 5.06 -3.56
CA THR A 88 -10.61 6.48 -3.70
C THR A 88 -10.44 7.03 -5.11
N GLY A 89 -10.10 6.19 -6.10
CA GLY A 89 -9.72 6.65 -7.45
C GLY A 89 -8.23 6.97 -7.60
N GLU A 90 -7.50 7.00 -6.48
CA GLU A 90 -6.07 7.28 -6.43
C GLU A 90 -5.24 6.00 -6.23
N LEU A 91 -3.94 6.08 -6.56
CA LEU A 91 -3.02 4.96 -6.39
C LEU A 91 -2.84 4.59 -4.91
N TRP A 92 -2.76 5.57 -4.01
CA TRP A 92 -2.62 5.38 -2.58
C TRP A 92 -3.87 5.87 -1.85
N SER A 93 -4.45 5.00 -1.04
CA SER A 93 -5.61 5.30 -0.20
C SER A 93 -5.28 5.09 1.27
N ILE A 94 -6.04 5.71 2.16
CA ILE A 94 -5.87 5.55 3.61
C ILE A 94 -6.26 4.14 4.03
N TRP A 95 -5.46 3.54 4.90
CA TRP A 95 -5.68 2.20 5.43
C TRP A 95 -5.64 2.18 6.96
N GLY A 96 -6.46 1.33 7.58
CA GLY A 96 -6.44 1.09 9.02
C GLY A 96 -7.26 -0.12 9.46
N THR A 97 -6.87 -0.71 10.59
CA THR A 97 -7.45 -1.97 11.13
C THR A 97 -8.11 -1.82 12.51
N GLY A 98 -7.95 -0.68 13.18
CA GLY A 98 -8.27 -0.53 14.60
C GLY A 98 -7.03 -0.24 15.45
N SER A 99 -5.94 -0.96 15.18
CA SER A 99 -4.68 -0.90 15.92
C SER A 99 -3.46 -0.56 15.07
N GLU A 100 -3.59 -0.65 13.74
CA GLU A 100 -2.55 -0.29 12.78
C GLU A 100 -3.12 0.72 11.79
N CYS A 101 -2.27 1.58 11.25
CA CYS A 101 -2.64 2.49 10.19
C CYS A 101 -1.54 2.68 9.17
N GLY A 102 -1.93 3.21 8.02
CA GLY A 102 -1.03 3.31 6.90
C GLY A 102 -1.71 3.80 5.64
N VAL A 103 -1.08 3.46 4.53
CA VAL A 103 -1.62 3.67 3.19
C VAL A 103 -1.61 2.35 2.43
N SER A 104 -2.70 2.06 1.71
CA SER A 104 -2.82 0.90 0.84
C SER A 104 -2.71 1.32 -0.62
N SER A 105 -1.93 0.58 -1.40
CA SER A 105 -1.86 0.78 -2.84
C SER A 105 -3.07 0.10 -3.50
N TRP A 106 -3.58 0.78 -4.51
CA TRP A 106 -4.61 0.32 -5.44
C TRP A 106 -4.01 0.31 -6.84
N ILE A 107 -4.83 0.58 -7.85
CA ILE A 107 -4.36 0.86 -9.21
C ILE A 107 -4.78 2.26 -9.61
N ILE A 108 -4.02 2.87 -10.51
CA ILE A 108 -4.42 4.08 -11.21
C ILE A 108 -4.52 3.78 -12.71
N VAL A 109 -5.56 4.34 -13.33
CA VAL A 109 -5.86 4.14 -14.75
C VAL A 109 -5.71 5.48 -15.47
N GLU A 110 -4.82 5.50 -16.46
CA GLU A 110 -4.62 6.64 -17.35
C GLU A 110 -5.14 6.24 -18.75
N ASP A 111 -6.21 6.88 -19.23
CA ASP A 111 -6.80 6.64 -20.55
C ASP A 111 -6.68 7.90 -21.42
N ASP A 112 -5.97 7.80 -22.54
CA ASP A 112 -5.82 8.88 -23.53
C ASP A 112 -6.81 8.79 -24.71
N GLY A 113 -7.71 7.81 -24.69
CA GLY A 113 -8.69 7.54 -25.74
C GLY A 113 -8.25 6.50 -26.77
N LEU A 114 -6.96 6.14 -26.81
CA LEU A 114 -6.41 5.08 -27.67
C LEU A 114 -5.70 4.02 -26.84
N ARG A 115 -4.98 4.44 -25.81
CA ARG A 115 -4.23 3.61 -24.88
C ARG A 115 -4.74 3.82 -23.47
N LEU A 116 -4.85 2.71 -22.76
CA LEU A 116 -5.21 2.66 -21.37
C LEU A 116 -4.06 2.04 -20.60
N LYS A 117 -3.37 2.84 -19.78
CA LYS A 117 -2.29 2.38 -18.91
C LYS A 117 -2.83 2.13 -17.51
N ILE A 118 -2.51 0.97 -16.97
CA ILE A 118 -2.90 0.56 -15.62
C ILE A 118 -1.63 0.36 -14.82
N TYR A 119 -1.48 1.18 -13.79
CA TYR A 119 -0.32 1.14 -12.91
C TYR A 119 -0.68 0.44 -11.60
N TYR A 120 0.16 -0.49 -11.17
CA TYR A 120 0.09 -1.11 -9.85
C TYR A 120 1.46 -1.04 -9.17
N VAL A 121 1.48 -1.04 -7.84
CA VAL A 121 2.72 -0.96 -7.06
C VAL A 121 3.24 -2.35 -6.71
N ASN A 122 4.56 -2.55 -6.79
CA ASN A 122 5.22 -3.74 -6.27
C ASN A 122 6.53 -3.36 -5.55
N THR A 123 7.01 -4.25 -4.70
CA THR A 123 8.30 -4.11 -4.03
C THR A 123 8.84 -5.45 -3.53
N THR A 124 10.15 -5.57 -3.43
CA THR A 124 10.82 -6.68 -2.74
C THR A 124 11.04 -6.39 -1.26
N LEU A 125 10.97 -5.12 -0.85
CA LEU A 125 11.26 -4.65 0.51
C LEU A 125 10.21 -5.13 1.53
N SER A 126 10.65 -5.28 2.78
CA SER A 126 9.81 -5.59 3.95
C SER A 126 9.58 -4.37 4.85
N THR A 127 10.46 -3.38 4.76
CA THR A 127 10.39 -2.10 5.48
C THR A 127 10.92 -0.98 4.58
N VAL A 128 10.52 0.28 4.85
CA VAL A 128 10.96 1.46 4.08
C VAL A 128 11.04 2.73 4.95
N HIS A 129 12.10 3.53 4.75
CA HIS A 129 12.17 4.92 5.26
C HIS A 129 11.94 5.97 4.17
N LYS A 130 12.23 5.59 2.93
CA LYS A 130 12.05 6.41 1.75
C LYS A 130 11.32 5.59 0.71
N ILE A 131 10.33 6.22 0.07
CA ILE A 131 9.56 5.63 -1.01
C ILE A 131 9.76 6.55 -2.22
N SER A 132 10.25 6.00 -3.31
CA SER A 132 10.23 6.62 -4.64
C SER A 132 9.64 5.62 -5.62
N LEU A 133 8.56 6.00 -6.32
CA LEU A 133 7.90 5.14 -7.29
C LEU A 133 8.56 5.30 -8.65
N ILE A 134 9.13 4.22 -9.15
CA ILE A 134 9.76 4.19 -10.47
C ILE A 134 9.00 3.25 -11.38
N GLU A 135 8.60 3.76 -12.54
CA GLU A 135 8.01 2.96 -13.61
C GLU A 135 9.05 1.98 -14.14
N GLU A 136 8.71 0.69 -14.18
CA GLU A 136 9.53 -0.29 -14.88
C GLU A 136 9.26 -0.17 -16.38
N ASP A 137 10.31 -0.13 -17.21
CA ASP A 137 10.21 -0.03 -18.68
C ASP A 137 9.55 -1.27 -19.35
N ARG A 138 9.02 -2.23 -18.57
CA ARG A 138 8.45 -3.47 -19.06
C ARG A 138 6.94 -3.51 -18.87
N ILE A 139 6.23 -3.59 -19.98
CA ILE A 139 4.80 -3.89 -19.99
C ILE A 139 4.60 -5.36 -19.60
N LYS A 140 3.84 -5.61 -18.52
CA LYS A 140 3.59 -6.97 -18.01
C LYS A 140 2.53 -7.71 -18.83
N LEU A 141 1.56 -6.95 -19.35
CA LEU A 141 0.48 -7.46 -20.18
C LEU A 141 0.04 -6.37 -21.16
N CYS A 142 -0.17 -6.77 -22.42
CA CYS A 142 -0.66 -5.89 -23.48
C CYS A 142 -1.73 -6.63 -24.29
N PHE A 143 -2.91 -6.02 -24.44
CA PHE A 143 -3.98 -6.54 -25.30
C PHE A 143 -4.93 -5.43 -25.73
N VAL A 144 -5.80 -5.70 -26.71
CA VAL A 144 -6.79 -4.74 -27.21
C VAL A 144 -8.19 -5.21 -26.84
N ALA A 145 -9.02 -4.27 -26.40
CA ALA A 145 -10.43 -4.52 -26.10
C ALA A 145 -11.31 -3.36 -26.58
N SER A 146 -12.53 -3.66 -27.03
CA SER A 146 -13.54 -2.66 -27.44
C SER A 146 -14.42 -2.21 -26.29
N GLU A 147 -14.71 -3.08 -25.33
CA GLU A 147 -15.46 -2.77 -24.12
C GLU A 147 -14.87 -3.58 -22.98
N CYS A 148 -14.63 -2.95 -21.84
CA CYS A 148 -14.07 -3.64 -20.70
C CYS A 148 -14.47 -2.99 -19.38
N ARG A 149 -14.75 -3.83 -18.38
CA ARG A 149 -14.78 -3.42 -16.97
C ARG A 149 -13.51 -3.92 -16.30
N ILE A 150 -12.82 -3.01 -15.64
CA ILE A 150 -11.61 -3.29 -14.88
C ILE A 150 -12.04 -3.40 -13.42
N ILE A 151 -11.77 -4.55 -12.82
CA ILE A 151 -12.19 -4.88 -11.46
C ILE A 151 -10.97 -5.31 -10.65
N LEU A 152 -10.75 -4.70 -9.50
CA LEU A 152 -9.73 -5.11 -8.54
C LEU A 152 -10.42 -5.66 -7.27
N ASP A 153 -10.19 -6.92 -6.94
CA ASP A 153 -10.77 -7.59 -5.75
C ASP A 153 -12.27 -7.30 -5.58
N ASP A 154 -13.03 -7.49 -6.65
CA ASP A 154 -14.50 -7.28 -6.74
C ASP A 154 -14.98 -5.82 -6.71
N ILE A 155 -14.06 -4.85 -6.74
CA ILE A 155 -14.38 -3.42 -6.88
C ILE A 155 -14.16 -3.01 -8.33
N GLU A 156 -15.22 -2.54 -9.00
CA GLU A 156 -15.08 -1.89 -10.32
C GLU A 156 -14.32 -0.57 -10.14
N VAL A 157 -13.13 -0.48 -10.75
CA VAL A 157 -12.25 0.70 -10.65
C VAL A 157 -12.32 1.57 -11.90
N TYR A 158 -12.67 0.97 -13.05
CA TYR A 158 -12.79 1.68 -14.31
C TYR A 158 -13.63 0.91 -15.32
N ARG A 159 -14.28 1.63 -16.23
CA ARG A 159 -15.01 1.06 -17.37
C ARG A 159 -14.91 1.97 -18.58
N PHE A 160 -14.76 1.37 -19.76
CA PHE A 160 -14.77 2.10 -21.03
C PHE A 160 -15.56 1.36 -22.12
N SER A 161 -15.87 2.11 -23.19
CA SER A 161 -16.36 1.61 -24.46
C SER A 161 -15.59 2.30 -25.60
N GLY A 162 -15.41 1.60 -26.71
CA GLY A 162 -14.48 1.94 -27.79
C GLY A 162 -13.14 1.21 -27.67
N TYR A 163 -12.47 1.01 -28.80
CA TYR A 163 -11.20 0.29 -28.83
C TYR A 163 -10.11 1.01 -28.02
N ARG A 164 -9.45 0.25 -27.14
CA ARG A 164 -8.28 0.65 -26.38
C ARG A 164 -7.21 -0.43 -26.43
N GLU A 165 -5.97 0.00 -26.56
CA GLU A 165 -4.78 -0.81 -26.26
C GLU A 165 -4.51 -0.71 -24.75
N ILE A 166 -4.67 -1.81 -24.02
CA ILE A 166 -4.50 -1.86 -22.57
C ILE A 166 -3.08 -2.31 -22.24
N HIS A 167 -2.36 -1.51 -21.44
CA HIS A 167 -1.03 -1.82 -20.93
C HIS A 167 -1.05 -1.91 -19.40
N ILE A 168 -0.57 -3.02 -18.85
CA ILE A 168 -0.32 -3.14 -17.40
C ILE A 168 1.14 -2.84 -17.12
N VAL A 169 1.39 -1.86 -16.26
CA VAL A 169 2.70 -1.35 -15.91
C VAL A 169 2.94 -1.46 -14.41
N GLU A 170 4.13 -1.93 -14.05
CA GLU A 170 4.54 -2.08 -12.65
C GLU A 170 5.30 -0.83 -12.18
N LEU A 171 4.92 -0.30 -11.03
CA LEU A 171 5.64 0.74 -10.30
C LEU A 171 6.42 0.11 -9.15
N LEU A 172 7.73 0.18 -9.18
CA LEU A 172 8.59 -0.34 -8.12
C LEU A 172 8.86 0.71 -7.05
N ILE A 173 8.72 0.32 -5.78
CA ILE A 173 9.24 1.13 -4.66
C ILE A 173 10.75 0.98 -4.61
N LYS A 174 11.48 2.09 -4.74
CA LYS A 174 12.91 2.18 -4.41
C LYS A 174 13.14 3.02 -3.17
N GLU A 175 14.16 2.63 -2.42
CA GLU A 175 14.74 3.38 -1.30
C GLU A 175 15.92 4.24 -1.77
#